data_AF-A0A7C5HDX8-F1
#
_entry.id   AF-A0A7C5HDX8-F1
#
_cell.length_a   1.000
_cell.length_b   1.000
_cell.length_c   1.000
_cell.angle_alpha   90.00
_cell.angle_beta   90.00
_cell.angle_gamma   90.00
#
_symmetry.space_group_name_H-M   'P 1'
#
loop_
_entity.id
_entity.type
_entity.pdbx_description
1 polymer ?
#
loop_
_entity_poly.entity_id
_entity_poly.type
_entity_poly.pdbx_seq_one_letter_code
_entity_poly.pdbx_strand_id
1 'polypeptide(L)' 'MNLQGVALVPPETLDNCFHKFHIKDIPEIYVKHEEWMQTLIDAHIENMKEMVKWFLRENLCDECKKKIFGEKDVKV' A
#
# COMPACT_ATOMS: atom_id res chain seq x y z
N MET A 1 12.66 -3.35 -30.18
CA MET A 1 11.60 -3.40 -29.16
C MET A 1 11.54 -2.03 -28.51
N ASN A 2 10.49 -1.24 -28.80
CA ASN A 2 10.29 0.05 -28.14
C ASN A 2 9.66 -0.24 -26.78
N LEU A 3 10.47 -0.13 -25.72
CA LEU A 3 9.96 -0.04 -24.35
C LEU A 3 9.25 1.31 -24.25
N GLN A 4 7.94 1.33 -24.51
CA GLN A 4 7.10 2.45 -24.12
C GLN A 4 7.24 2.58 -22.61
N GLY A 5 8.04 3.54 -22.16
CA GLY A 5 8.15 3.88 -20.76
C GLY A 5 6.77 4.29 -20.28
N VAL A 6 6.12 3.41 -19.53
CA VAL A 6 4.97 3.80 -18.71
C VAL A 6 5.53 4.88 -17.80
N ALA A 7 5.14 6.13 -18.03
CA ALA A 7 5.46 7.21 -17.12
C ALA A 7 4.85 6.81 -15.76
N LEU A 8 5.69 6.31 -14.85
CA LEU A 8 5.29 5.99 -13.49
C LEU A 8 4.99 7.33 -12.84
N VAL A 9 3.74 7.77 -12.92
CA VAL A 9 3.25 8.90 -12.15
C VAL A 9 3.38 8.47 -10.69
N PRO A 10 4.19 9.16 -9.89
CA PRO A 10 4.32 8.81 -8.49
C PRO A 10 2.96 8.98 -7.82
N PRO A 11 2.53 8.02 -6.99
CA PRO A 11 1.27 8.12 -6.29
C PRO A 11 1.27 9.35 -5.37
N GLU A 12 0.12 10.01 -5.26
CA GLU A 12 -0.02 11.24 -4.44
C GLU A 12 0.29 11.00 -2.95
N THR A 13 0.04 9.78 -2.47
CA THR A 13 0.31 9.37 -1.09
C THR A 13 0.90 7.96 -1.06
N LEU A 14 1.65 7.64 -0.02
CA LEU A 14 2.15 6.27 0.22
C LEU A 14 1.00 5.26 0.32
N ASP A 15 -0.15 5.66 0.83
CA ASP A 15 -1.33 4.80 0.95
C ASP A 15 -1.85 4.36 -0.43
N ASN A 16 -1.69 5.18 -1.46
CA ASN A 16 -2.09 4.86 -2.83
C ASN A 16 -1.16 3.80 -3.48
N CYS A 17 -0.04 3.44 -2.87
CA CYS A 17 0.82 2.34 -3.31
C CYS A 17 0.22 0.96 -2.98
N PHE A 18 -0.71 0.89 -2.01
CA PHE A 18 -1.28 -0.36 -1.52
C PHE A 18 -2.66 -0.57 -2.14
N HIS A 19 -2.69 -1.22 -3.32
CA HIS A 19 -3.94 -1.54 -3.99
C HIS A 19 -4.82 -2.44 -3.12
N LYS A 20 -6.11 -2.12 -3.07
CA LYS A 20 -7.11 -3.01 -2.50
C LYS A 20 -7.29 -4.21 -3.41
N PHE A 21 -7.42 -5.38 -2.81
CA PHE A 21 -7.65 -6.63 -3.52
C PHE A 21 -9.03 -7.17 -3.13
N HIS A 22 -9.87 -7.48 -4.12
CA HIS A 22 -11.24 -7.94 -3.89
C HIS A 22 -11.40 -9.41 -4.26
N ILE A 23 -12.01 -10.19 -3.37
CA ILE A 23 -12.18 -11.63 -3.58
C ILE A 23 -13.11 -11.98 -4.73
N LYS A 24 -14.02 -11.07 -5.09
CA LYS A 24 -14.88 -11.21 -6.27
C LYS A 24 -14.09 -11.35 -7.58
N ASP A 25 -12.80 -11.02 -7.57
CA ASP A 25 -11.88 -11.17 -8.70
C ASP A 25 -11.24 -12.58 -8.78
N ILE A 26 -11.56 -13.50 -7.86
CA ILE A 26 -11.03 -14.87 -7.73
C ILE A 26 -12.12 -15.91 -8.07
N PRO A 27 -11.80 -17.17 -8.46
CA PRO A 27 -12.81 -18.17 -8.81
C PRO A 27 -13.93 -18.40 -7.78
N GLU A 28 -15.10 -18.73 -8.32
CA GLU A 28 -16.41 -18.89 -7.64
C GLU A 28 -16.40 -19.78 -6.38
N ILE A 29 -15.47 -20.73 -6.31
CA ILE A 29 -15.28 -21.65 -5.19
C ILE A 29 -15.01 -20.89 -3.87
N TYR A 30 -14.41 -19.72 -3.97
CA TYR A 30 -14.05 -18.85 -2.86
C TYR A 30 -15.18 -17.87 -2.48
N VAL A 31 -16.19 -17.68 -3.33
CA VAL A 31 -17.30 -16.72 -3.09
C VAL A 31 -18.18 -17.13 -1.91
N LYS A 32 -18.34 -18.43 -1.62
CA LYS A 32 -19.06 -18.93 -0.42
C LYS A 32 -18.47 -18.42 0.91
N HIS A 33 -17.24 -17.95 0.83
CA HIS A 33 -16.37 -17.63 1.94
C HIS A 33 -15.82 -16.19 1.84
N GLU A 34 -16.46 -15.38 0.99
CA GLU A 34 -15.99 -14.06 0.58
C GLU A 34 -15.69 -13.16 1.78
N GLU A 35 -16.63 -13.02 2.73
CA GLU A 35 -16.48 -12.06 3.84
C GLU A 35 -15.28 -12.36 4.74
N TRP A 36 -15.10 -13.62 5.17
CA TRP A 36 -13.99 -13.96 6.07
C TRP A 36 -12.65 -13.91 5.36
N MET A 37 -12.59 -14.35 4.10
CA MET A 37 -11.35 -14.25 3.35
C MET A 37 -11.02 -12.78 3.03
N GLN A 38 -12.00 -11.95 2.73
CA GLN A 38 -11.79 -10.53 2.44
C GLN A 38 -11.23 -9.85 3.69
N THR A 39 -11.79 -10.19 4.87
CA THR A 39 -11.27 -9.72 6.15
C THR A 39 -9.81 -10.11 6.38
N LEU A 40 -9.41 -11.34 6.03
CA LEU A 40 -8.01 -11.77 6.13
C LEU A 40 -7.09 -11.02 5.17
N ILE A 41 -7.53 -10.82 3.93
CA ILE A 41 -6.77 -10.08 2.92
C ILE A 41 -6.59 -8.63 3.35
N ASP A 42 -7.66 -7.96 3.78
CA ASP A 42 -7.63 -6.57 4.23
C ASP A 42 -6.69 -6.41 5.44
N ALA A 43 -6.78 -7.32 6.42
CA ALA A 43 -5.89 -7.32 7.58
C ALA A 43 -4.42 -7.53 7.19
N HIS A 44 -4.16 -8.40 6.21
CA HIS A 44 -2.81 -8.65 5.72
C HIS A 44 -2.24 -7.44 4.96
N ILE A 45 -3.04 -6.79 4.11
CA ILE A 45 -2.66 -5.57 3.39
C ILE A 45 -2.34 -4.45 4.39
N GLU A 46 -3.16 -4.27 5.43
CA GLU A 46 -2.91 -3.24 6.45
C GLU A 46 -1.61 -3.52 7.23
N ASN A 47 -1.36 -4.77 7.61
CA ASN A 47 -0.09 -5.14 8.27
C ASN A 47 1.13 -4.85 7.39
N MET A 48 1.08 -5.17 6.10
CA MET A 48 2.17 -4.86 5.17
C MET A 48 2.36 -3.35 5.00
N LYS A 49 1.26 -2.61 4.91
CA LYS A 49 1.26 -1.15 4.82
C LYS A 49 1.96 -0.51 6.01
N GLU A 50 1.63 -0.91 7.22
CA GLU A 50 2.25 -0.39 8.44
C GLU A 50 3.73 -0.80 8.55
N MET A 51 4.10 -2.01 8.12
CA MET A 51 5.50 -2.43 8.05
C MET A 51 6.33 -1.54 7.11
N VAL A 52 5.82 -1.23 5.92
CA VAL A 52 6.50 -0.35 4.96
C VAL A 52 6.60 1.07 5.51
N LYS A 53 5.52 1.62 6.08
CA LYS A 53 5.54 2.94 6.71
C LYS A 53 6.58 3.02 7.82
N TRP A 54 6.62 2.03 8.71
CA TRP A 54 7.61 1.93 9.77
C TRP A 54 9.04 1.90 9.20
N PHE A 55 9.30 1.03 8.22
CA PHE A 55 10.61 0.94 7.59
C PHE A 55 11.06 2.29 7.00
N LEU A 56 10.19 2.98 6.29
CA LEU A 56 10.49 4.29 5.69
C LEU A 56 10.71 5.37 6.76
N ARG A 57 9.98 5.34 7.88
CA ARG A 57 10.19 6.25 9.01
C ARG A 57 11.55 6.05 9.67
N GLU A 58 12.04 4.82 9.79
CA GLU A 58 13.33 4.52 10.41
C GLU A 58 14.54 4.79 9.48
N ASN A 59 14.37 4.60 8.17
CA ASN A 59 15.51 4.53 7.24
C ASN A 59 15.67 5.75 6.32
N LEU A 60 14.72 6.68 6.30
CA LEU A 60 14.81 7.89 5.47
C LEU A 60 15.33 9.10 6.26
N CYS A 61 15.88 10.09 5.56
CA CYS A 61 16.21 11.38 6.16
C CYS A 61 14.94 12.23 6.37
N ASP A 62 15.02 13.23 7.24
CA ASP A 62 13.86 14.06 7.62
C ASP A 62 13.22 14.79 6.43
N GLU A 63 14.00 15.20 5.43
CA GLU A 63 13.48 15.83 4.23
C GLU A 63 12.63 14.84 3.41
N CYS A 64 13.08 13.60 3.28
CA CYS A 64 12.33 12.54 2.61
C CYS A 64 11.06 12.17 3.41
N LYS A 65 11.14 12.08 4.74
CA LYS A 65 9.97 11.83 5.59
C LYS A 65 8.90 12.90 5.40
N LYS A 66 9.27 14.19 5.37
CA LYS A 66 8.35 15.31 5.12
C LYS A 66 7.61 15.19 3.79
N LYS A 67 8.32 14.79 2.73
CA LYS A 67 7.74 14.62 1.40
C LYS A 67 6.76 13.45 1.32
N ILE A 68 7.00 12.38 2.07
CA ILE A 68 6.21 11.14 2.00
C ILE A 68 5.04 11.13 2.99
N PHE A 69 5.25 11.61 4.21
CA PHE A 69 4.27 11.58 5.32
C PHE A 69 3.61 12.94 5.61
N GLY A 70 4.10 14.02 4.99
CA GLY A 70 3.67 15.39 5.30
C GLY A 70 4.36 15.99 6.53
N GLU A 71 4.13 17.27 6.77
CA GLU A 71 4.81 18.03 7.84
C GLU A 71 4.42 17.63 9.27
N LYS A 72 3.33 16.87 9.45
CA LYS A 72 2.75 16.53 10.76
C LYS A 72 3.44 15.37 11.48
N ASP A 73 4.20 14.54 10.76
CA ASP A 73 4.78 13.28 11.27
C ASP A 73 6.27 13.39 11.69
N VAL A 74 6.86 14.60 11.70
CA VAL A 74 8.30 14.80 11.99
C VAL A 74 8.60 15.01 13.48
N LYS A 75 7.60 14.96 14.35
CA LYS A 75 7.78 15.14 15.80
C LYS A 75 7.36 13.88 16.55
N VAL A 76 8.25 12.89 16.56
CA VAL A 76 8.35 11.88 17.63
C VAL A 76 9.81 11.81 18.02
#